data_AF-A0A7S3F3G8-F1
#
_entry.id   AF-A0A7S3F3G8-F1
#
_cell.length_a   1.000
_cell.length_b   1.000
_cell.length_c   1.000
_cell.angle_alpha   90.00
_cell.angle_beta   90.00
_cell.angle_gamma   90.00
#
_symmetry.space_group_name_H-M   'P 1'
#
loop_
_entity.id
_entity.type
_entity.pdbx_description
1 polymer ?
#
loop_
_entity_poly.entity_id
_entity_poly.type
_entity_poly.pdbx_seq_one_letter_code
_entity_poly.pdbx_strand_id
1 'polypeptide(L)'
;EAGVGCGWLLRLCSCLQTALRQSGYGECRVIASATAPEQRGETTKYGVHLHAGAVEVTTQAALDLRAALVAELHLAFSSDPEWCKLRWGDAVDEEVYRTGCGLRMLGSLKVKKGNVLGRVYRVAAVVEANGQPLSAADLEAYAANQHRVLTDISIHPAIRS
;
A
#
# COMPACT_ATOMS: atom_id res chain seq x y z
N GLU A 1 -19.20 -2.36 -5.20
CA GLU A 1 -18.61 -1.72 -4.00
C GLU A 1 -17.27 -2.38 -3.74
N ALA A 2 -16.21 -1.61 -3.49
CA ALA A 2 -14.92 -2.19 -3.08
C ALA A 2 -15.06 -2.63 -1.61
N GLY A 3 -15.59 -3.84 -1.42
CA GLY A 3 -15.75 -4.46 -0.11
C GLY A 3 -14.40 -4.68 0.56
N VAL A 4 -14.43 -4.64 1.89
CA VAL A 4 -13.38 -5.14 2.78
C VAL A 4 -12.93 -6.52 2.29
N GLY A 5 -11.62 -6.72 2.09
CA GLY A 5 -11.08 -8.02 1.65
C GLY A 5 -11.07 -8.25 0.13
N CYS A 6 -10.94 -7.21 -0.69
CA CYS A 6 -10.77 -7.38 -2.13
C CYS A 6 -9.50 -8.20 -2.42
N GLY A 7 -9.65 -9.41 -2.98
CA GLY A 7 -8.57 -10.41 -3.05
C GLY A 7 -7.27 -9.92 -3.70
N TRP A 8 -7.35 -8.97 -4.64
CA TRP A 8 -6.16 -8.37 -5.25
C TRP A 8 -5.38 -7.46 -4.28
N LEU A 9 -6.06 -6.71 -3.39
CA LEU A 9 -5.39 -5.89 -2.37
C LEU A 9 -4.62 -6.76 -1.37
N LEU A 10 -5.23 -7.88 -0.96
CA LEU A 10 -4.57 -8.85 -0.10
C LEU A 10 -3.32 -9.44 -0.77
N ARG A 11 -3.42 -9.77 -2.06
CA ARG A 11 -2.26 -10.21 -2.86
C ARG A 11 -1.16 -9.15 -2.93
N LEU A 12 -1.50 -7.87 -3.12
CA LEU A 12 -0.52 -6.78 -3.07
C LEU A 12 0.21 -6.73 -1.71
N CYS A 13 -0.54 -6.82 -0.61
CA CYS A 13 0.04 -6.86 0.73
C CYS A 13 0.98 -8.05 0.92
N SER A 14 0.57 -9.25 0.48
CA SER A 14 1.39 -10.46 0.57
C SER A 14 2.67 -10.37 -0.27
N CYS A 15 2.64 -9.70 -1.43
CA CYS A 15 3.83 -9.44 -2.23
C CYS A 15 4.82 -8.56 -1.45
N LEU A 16 4.35 -7.48 -0.80
CA LEU A 16 5.21 -6.63 0.02
C LEU A 16 5.77 -7.37 1.24
N GLN A 17 4.96 -8.19 1.94
CA GLN A 17 5.45 -9.02 3.04
C GLN A 17 6.54 -9.98 2.58
N THR A 18 6.36 -10.60 1.40
CA THR A 18 7.35 -11.51 0.84
C THR A 18 8.65 -10.79 0.52
N ALA A 19 8.56 -9.62 -0.13
CA ALA A 19 9.72 -8.78 -0.43
C ALA A 19 10.46 -8.33 0.84
N LEU A 20 9.74 -7.91 1.88
CA LEU A 20 10.30 -7.53 3.18
C LEU A 20 11.06 -8.68 3.83
N ARG A 21 10.45 -9.87 3.87
CA ARG A 21 11.04 -11.07 4.43
C ARG A 21 12.30 -11.49 3.68
N GLN A 22 12.26 -11.51 2.34
CA GLN A 22 13.41 -11.83 1.50
C GLN A 22 14.56 -10.82 1.66
N SER A 23 14.23 -9.58 1.97
CA SER A 23 15.21 -8.50 2.20
C SER A 23 15.74 -8.45 3.64
N GLY A 24 15.37 -9.42 4.49
CA GLY A 24 15.88 -9.53 5.87
C GLY A 24 15.16 -8.69 6.92
N TYR A 25 14.05 -8.04 6.58
CA TYR A 25 13.23 -7.26 7.53
C TYR A 25 12.28 -8.13 8.37
N GLY A 26 12.21 -9.42 8.08
CA GLY A 26 11.39 -10.38 8.80
C GLY A 26 9.91 -10.29 8.45
N GLU A 27 9.07 -10.77 9.37
CA GLU A 27 7.62 -10.74 9.25
C GLU A 27 7.07 -9.39 9.71
N CYS A 28 6.45 -8.65 8.79
CA CYS A 28 5.93 -7.32 9.07
C CYS A 28 4.44 -7.24 8.79
N ARG A 29 3.71 -6.49 9.62
CA ARG A 29 2.35 -6.08 9.30
C ARG A 29 2.36 -5.15 8.09
N VAL A 30 1.47 -5.38 7.14
CA VAL A 30 1.27 -4.52 5.98
C VAL A 30 -0.15 -3.97 5.95
N ILE A 31 -0.27 -2.66 5.79
CA ILE A 31 -1.54 -1.94 5.72
C ILE A 31 -1.70 -1.37 4.32
N ALA A 32 -2.81 -1.68 3.66
CA ALA A 32 -3.18 -1.04 2.41
C ALA A 32 -4.20 0.08 2.68
N SER A 33 -3.89 1.29 2.23
CA SER A 33 -4.86 2.37 2.14
C SER A 33 -5.20 2.69 0.69
N ALA A 34 -6.47 2.95 0.41
CA ALA A 34 -6.95 3.18 -0.94
C ALA A 34 -8.06 4.22 -0.97
N THR A 35 -8.31 4.75 -2.18
CA THR A 35 -9.54 5.48 -2.49
C THR A 35 -10.46 4.62 -3.33
N ALA A 36 -11.74 4.97 -3.39
CA ALA A 36 -12.66 4.36 -4.34
C ALA A 36 -12.08 4.41 -5.77
N PRO A 37 -12.19 3.32 -6.56
CA PRO A 37 -11.74 3.30 -7.95
C PRO A 37 -12.37 4.43 -8.76
N GLU A 38 -11.60 4.98 -9.71
CA GLU A 38 -12.04 6.07 -10.57
C GLU A 38 -12.35 5.56 -11.97
N GLN A 39 -13.61 5.64 -12.38
CA GLN A 39 -13.97 5.38 -13.77
C GLN A 39 -13.48 6.53 -14.66
N ARG A 40 -12.76 6.19 -15.73
CA ARG A 40 -12.25 7.11 -16.75
C ARG A 40 -12.58 6.54 -18.13
N GLY A 41 -13.78 6.85 -18.62
CA GLY A 41 -14.32 6.21 -19.80
C GLY A 41 -14.42 4.70 -19.60
N GLU A 42 -13.76 3.93 -20.47
CA GLU A 42 -13.72 2.47 -20.42
C GLU A 42 -12.69 1.91 -19.42
N THR A 43 -11.85 2.77 -18.83
CA THR A 43 -10.78 2.35 -17.92
C THR A 43 -11.13 2.62 -16.46
N THR A 44 -10.73 1.72 -15.56
CA THR A 44 -10.83 1.92 -14.12
C THR A 44 -9.45 2.20 -13.55
N LYS A 45 -9.28 3.35 -12.88
CA LYS A 45 -8.04 3.70 -12.21
C LYS A 45 -8.11 3.41 -10.72
N TYR A 46 -7.19 2.58 -10.27
CA TYR A 46 -6.97 2.29 -8.85
C TYR A 46 -5.83 3.16 -8.31
N GLY A 47 -5.87 3.45 -7.01
CA GLY A 47 -4.80 4.14 -6.29
C GLY A 47 -4.71 3.59 -4.88
N VAL A 48 -3.58 2.98 -4.57
CA VAL A 48 -3.32 2.25 -3.31
C VAL A 48 -1.95 2.66 -2.80
N HIS A 49 -1.85 2.84 -1.48
CA HIS A 49 -0.57 2.93 -0.77
C HIS A 49 -0.43 1.70 0.12
N LEU A 50 0.75 1.10 0.13
CA LEU A 50 1.11 0.01 1.03
C LEU A 50 2.06 0.56 2.10
N HIS A 51 1.80 0.24 3.36
CA HIS A 51 2.54 0.74 4.52
C HIS A 51 3.10 -0.44 5.31
N ALA A 52 4.37 -0.33 5.70
CA ALA A 52 5.07 -1.24 6.60
C ALA A 52 5.75 -0.41 7.71
N GLY A 53 4.94 0.20 8.58
CA GLY A 53 5.40 1.26 9.52
C GLY A 53 6.42 0.81 10.57
N ALA A 54 6.59 -0.49 10.78
CA ALA A 54 7.60 -1.03 11.71
C ALA A 54 9.00 -1.19 11.07
N VAL A 55 9.17 -0.83 9.80
CA VAL A 55 10.41 -1.05 9.05
C VAL A 55 11.09 0.28 8.73
N GLU A 56 12.28 0.47 9.28
CA GLU A 56 13.14 1.60 8.95
C GLU A 56 14.12 1.20 7.84
N VAL A 57 14.19 2.00 6.78
CA VAL A 57 15.04 1.75 5.62
C VAL A 57 15.78 3.01 5.21
N THR A 58 16.99 2.83 4.68
CA THR A 58 17.67 3.90 3.94
C THR A 58 17.02 4.05 2.55
N THR A 59 17.29 5.16 1.86
CA THR A 59 16.81 5.36 0.49
C THR A 59 17.24 4.23 -0.45
N GLN A 60 18.50 3.78 -0.38
CA GLN A 60 18.98 2.68 -1.22
C GLN A 60 18.25 1.38 -0.89
N ALA A 61 18.10 1.04 0.38
CA ALA A 61 17.38 -0.15 0.79
C ALA A 61 15.89 -0.12 0.40
N ALA A 62 15.27 1.06 0.39
CA ALA A 62 13.90 1.24 -0.11
C ALA A 62 13.79 0.99 -1.63
N LEU A 63 14.79 1.41 -2.41
CA LEU A 63 14.86 1.12 -3.85
C LEU A 63 15.07 -0.38 -4.13
N ASP A 64 15.93 -1.03 -3.34
CA ASP A 64 16.17 -2.48 -3.44
C ASP A 64 14.90 -3.26 -3.08
N LEU A 65 14.21 -2.87 -1.99
CA LEU A 65 12.93 -3.42 -1.58
C LEU A 65 11.84 -3.22 -2.65
N ARG A 66 11.83 -2.05 -3.30
CA ARG A 66 10.93 -1.79 -4.44
C ARG A 66 11.19 -2.76 -5.58
N ALA A 67 12.46 -3.01 -5.93
CA ALA A 67 12.79 -3.95 -7.00
C ALA A 67 12.32 -5.37 -6.66
N ALA A 68 12.53 -5.81 -5.41
CA ALA A 68 12.01 -7.09 -4.90
C ALA A 68 10.48 -7.16 -4.97
N LEU A 69 9.78 -6.10 -4.51
CA LEU A 69 8.33 -6.00 -4.61
C LEU A 69 7.84 -6.12 -6.07
N VAL A 70 8.47 -5.41 -7.02
CA VAL A 70 8.10 -5.47 -8.43
C VAL A 70 8.24 -6.89 -8.99
N ALA A 71 9.30 -7.61 -8.61
CA ALA A 71 9.48 -9.01 -9.01
C ALA A 71 8.36 -9.91 -8.44
N GLU A 72 8.03 -9.77 -7.16
CA GLU A 72 6.94 -10.51 -6.51
C GLU A 72 5.58 -10.21 -7.15
N LEU A 73 5.31 -8.95 -7.50
CA LEU A 73 4.09 -8.55 -8.19
C LEU A 73 3.99 -9.17 -9.58
N HIS A 74 5.08 -9.21 -10.34
CA HIS A 74 5.11 -9.88 -11.64
C HIS A 74 4.79 -11.37 -11.53
N LEU A 75 5.38 -12.06 -10.54
CA LEU A 75 5.10 -13.48 -10.30
C LEU A 75 3.65 -13.69 -9.89
N ALA A 76 3.20 -12.96 -8.86
CA ALA A 76 1.89 -13.13 -8.27
C ALA A 76 0.76 -12.88 -9.27
N PHE A 77 0.90 -11.91 -10.18
CA PHE A 77 -0.15 -11.52 -11.13
C PHE A 77 0.08 -12.01 -12.57
N SER A 78 1.10 -12.84 -12.80
CA SER A 78 1.46 -13.35 -14.14
C SER A 78 0.31 -14.05 -14.88
N SER A 79 -0.54 -14.79 -14.15
CA SER A 79 -1.67 -15.53 -14.71
C SER A 79 -3.00 -14.78 -14.65
N ASP A 80 -3.02 -13.54 -14.15
CA ASP A 80 -4.24 -12.79 -13.92
C ASP A 80 -4.58 -11.93 -15.16
N PRO A 81 -5.66 -12.21 -15.90
CA PRO A 81 -5.94 -11.54 -17.18
C PRO A 81 -6.07 -10.01 -17.10
N GLU A 82 -6.46 -9.49 -15.93
CA GLU A 82 -6.60 -8.04 -15.70
C GLU A 82 -5.24 -7.37 -15.47
N TRP A 83 -4.31 -8.08 -14.82
CA TRP A 83 -3.07 -7.49 -14.29
C TRP A 83 -1.80 -7.98 -14.99
N CYS A 84 -1.84 -9.08 -15.75
CA CYS A 84 -0.67 -9.71 -16.36
C CYS A 84 0.04 -8.83 -17.40
N LYS A 85 -0.67 -7.86 -17.98
CA LYS A 85 -0.12 -6.89 -18.94
C LYS A 85 0.43 -5.63 -18.27
N LEU A 86 0.25 -5.48 -16.96
CA LEU A 86 0.72 -4.31 -16.23
C LEU A 86 2.24 -4.34 -16.11
N ARG A 87 2.89 -3.22 -16.46
CA ARG A 87 4.31 -3.01 -16.20
C ARG A 87 4.46 -2.56 -14.75
N TRP A 88 4.69 -3.49 -13.83
CA TRP A 88 4.70 -3.19 -12.39
C TRP A 88 5.78 -2.19 -11.99
N GLY A 89 6.91 -2.16 -12.70
CA GLY A 89 7.92 -1.11 -12.52
C GLY A 89 7.39 0.31 -12.76
N ASP A 90 6.48 0.50 -13.71
CA ASP A 90 5.85 1.80 -13.98
C ASP A 90 4.70 2.08 -13.00
N ALA A 91 4.07 1.02 -12.46
CA ALA A 91 2.94 1.11 -11.55
C ALA A 91 3.37 1.40 -10.09
N VAL A 92 4.53 0.92 -9.67
CA VAL A 92 5.12 1.19 -8.35
C VAL A 92 5.99 2.44 -8.46
N ASP A 93 5.47 3.55 -7.97
CA ASP A 93 6.06 4.89 -8.11
C ASP A 93 7.44 4.96 -7.45
N GLU A 94 8.50 5.03 -8.27
CA GLU A 94 9.87 5.16 -7.81
C GLU A 94 10.15 6.55 -7.20
N GLU A 95 9.43 7.57 -7.67
CA GLU A 95 9.69 8.96 -7.32
C GLU A 95 9.40 9.22 -5.84
N VAL A 96 8.48 8.43 -5.25
CA VAL A 96 8.17 8.44 -3.81
C VAL A 96 9.42 8.26 -2.96
N TYR A 97 10.36 7.42 -3.42
CA TYR A 97 11.58 7.09 -2.66
C TYR A 97 12.71 8.10 -2.88
N ARG A 98 12.70 8.82 -4.02
CA ARG A 98 13.78 9.74 -4.40
C ARG A 98 13.58 11.17 -3.90
N THR A 99 12.35 11.66 -3.92
CA THR A 99 12.06 13.09 -3.67
C THR A 99 11.48 13.39 -2.31
N GLY A 100 11.31 12.37 -1.44
CA GLY A 100 10.65 12.56 -0.15
C GLY A 100 9.21 13.04 -0.33
N CYS A 101 8.48 12.44 -1.28
CA CYS A 101 7.09 12.78 -1.52
C CYS A 101 6.28 12.70 -0.23
N GLY A 102 5.48 13.74 0.06
CA GLY A 102 4.60 13.73 1.22
C GLY A 102 3.53 12.63 1.11
N LEU A 103 3.37 11.83 2.17
CA LEU A 103 2.26 10.89 2.26
C LEU A 103 0.93 11.63 2.35
N ARG A 104 -0.10 11.04 1.75
CA ARG A 104 -1.48 11.50 1.94
C ARG A 104 -2.02 10.96 3.25
N MET A 105 -2.46 11.85 4.13
CA MET A 105 -3.10 11.49 5.40
C MET A 105 -4.38 10.68 5.15
N LEU A 106 -4.61 9.65 5.96
CA LEU A 106 -5.90 8.96 5.99
C LEU A 106 -7.02 9.92 6.40
N GLY A 107 -8.22 9.72 5.86
CA GLY A 107 -9.33 10.66 6.05
C GLY A 107 -9.25 11.93 5.20
N SER A 108 -8.09 12.23 4.59
CA SER A 108 -7.97 13.38 3.69
C SER A 108 -8.65 13.16 2.34
N LEU A 109 -9.12 14.26 1.74
CA LEU A 109 -9.69 14.25 0.41
C LEU A 109 -8.60 14.29 -0.65
N LYS A 110 -8.78 13.51 -1.71
CA LYS A 110 -7.88 13.56 -2.87
C LYS A 110 -7.98 14.91 -3.57
N VAL A 111 -6.94 15.73 -3.44
CA VAL A 111 -6.80 16.99 -4.19
C VAL A 111 -5.89 16.80 -5.42
N LYS A 112 -6.28 17.36 -6.57
CA LYS A 112 -5.45 17.41 -7.79
C LYS A 112 -5.53 18.80 -8.42
N LYS A 113 -4.36 19.45 -8.59
CA LYS A 113 -4.25 20.82 -9.16
C LYS A 113 -5.20 21.82 -8.48
N GLY A 114 -5.23 21.82 -7.14
CA GLY A 114 -6.12 22.67 -6.34
C GLY A 114 -7.58 22.19 -6.22
N ASN A 115 -8.01 21.21 -7.02
CA ASN A 115 -9.40 20.73 -6.99
C ASN A 115 -9.56 19.53 -6.05
N VAL A 116 -10.49 19.66 -5.09
CA VAL A 116 -10.91 18.58 -4.20
C VAL A 116 -11.77 17.59 -4.98
N LEU A 117 -11.32 16.34 -5.11
CA LEU A 117 -12.01 15.29 -5.85
C LEU A 117 -12.95 14.45 -4.97
N GLY A 118 -13.22 14.87 -3.73
CA GLY A 118 -14.22 14.28 -2.82
C GLY A 118 -13.93 12.86 -2.32
N ARG A 119 -12.82 12.23 -2.71
CA ARG A 119 -12.50 10.84 -2.36
C ARG A 119 -11.66 10.76 -1.10
N VAL A 120 -12.20 10.09 -0.09
CA VAL A 120 -11.54 9.83 1.20
C VAL A 120 -10.61 8.63 1.08
N TYR A 121 -9.36 8.78 1.51
CA TYR A 121 -8.46 7.65 1.72
C TYR A 121 -8.87 6.88 2.97
N ARG A 122 -9.08 5.56 2.81
CA ARG A 122 -9.47 4.66 3.90
C ARG A 122 -8.51 3.49 3.99
N VAL A 123 -8.43 2.87 5.17
CA VAL A 123 -7.82 1.55 5.32
C VAL A 123 -8.69 0.56 4.54
N ALA A 124 -8.08 -0.14 3.59
CA ALA A 124 -8.78 -1.04 2.67
C ALA A 124 -8.48 -2.51 2.96
N ALA A 125 -7.26 -2.80 3.45
CA ALA A 125 -6.88 -4.12 3.90
C ALA A 125 -5.72 -4.03 4.90
N VAL A 126 -5.62 -5.03 5.76
CA VAL A 126 -4.49 -5.22 6.67
C VAL A 126 -4.12 -6.69 6.69
N VAL A 127 -2.84 -6.98 6.53
CA VAL A 127 -2.26 -8.32 6.72
C VAL A 127 -1.32 -8.25 7.90
N GLU A 128 -1.58 -9.07 8.92
CA GLU A 128 -0.77 -9.18 10.12
C GLU A 128 0.59 -9.84 9.79
N ALA A 129 1.57 -9.70 10.69
CA ALA A 129 2.93 -10.20 10.45
C ALA A 129 2.98 -11.70 10.09
N ASN A 130 2.08 -12.50 10.66
CA ASN A 130 1.92 -13.93 10.36
C ASN A 130 1.29 -14.24 8.98
N GLY A 131 1.09 -13.22 8.14
CA GLY A 131 0.49 -13.34 6.81
C GLY A 131 -1.03 -13.47 6.79
N GLN A 132 -1.70 -13.44 7.95
CA GLN A 132 -3.16 -13.54 8.00
C GLN A 132 -3.82 -12.18 7.80
N PRO A 133 -4.83 -12.07 6.92
CA PRO A 133 -5.62 -10.85 6.82
C PRO A 133 -6.47 -10.65 8.07
N LEU A 134 -6.72 -9.39 8.44
CA LEU A 134 -7.75 -9.10 9.43
C LEU A 134 -9.13 -9.58 8.96
N SER A 135 -9.94 -10.07 9.88
CA SER A 135 -11.35 -10.32 9.61
C SER A 135 -12.07 -9.00 9.28
N ALA A 136 -13.25 -9.06 8.66
CA ALA A 136 -13.98 -7.84 8.33
C ALA A 136 -14.33 -7.00 9.57
N ALA A 137 -14.72 -7.66 10.67
CA ALA A 137 -15.02 -7.00 11.94
C ALA A 137 -13.77 -6.37 12.57
N ASP A 138 -12.64 -7.07 12.55
CA ASP A 138 -11.37 -6.54 13.08
C ASP A 138 -10.84 -5.38 12.23
N LEU A 139 -11.03 -5.44 10.90
CA LEU A 139 -10.65 -4.35 10.01
C LEU A 139 -11.49 -3.11 10.28
N GLU A 140 -12.80 -3.27 10.49
CA GLU A 140 -13.70 -2.16 10.85
C GLU A 140 -13.31 -1.55 12.20
N ALA A 141 -13.08 -2.38 13.22
CA ALA A 141 -12.62 -1.94 14.53
C ALA A 141 -11.25 -1.23 14.46
N TYR A 142 -10.33 -1.75 13.66
CA TYR A 142 -9.03 -1.13 13.40
C TYR A 142 -9.20 0.23 12.72
N ALA A 143 -9.98 0.30 11.64
CA ALA A 143 -10.21 1.53 10.88
C ALA A 143 -10.93 2.62 11.71
N ALA A 144 -11.75 2.24 12.69
CA ALA A 144 -12.38 3.16 13.64
C ALA A 144 -11.38 3.78 14.64
N ASN A 145 -10.27 3.10 14.94
CA ASN A 145 -9.23 3.61 15.83
C ASN A 145 -8.23 4.50 15.06
N GLN A 146 -8.62 5.74 14.76
CA GLN A 146 -7.83 6.67 13.97
C GLN A 146 -6.43 6.91 14.52
N HIS A 147 -6.27 7.00 15.84
CA HIS A 147 -4.96 7.21 16.45
C HIS A 147 -4.01 6.07 16.10
N ARG A 148 -4.42 4.82 16.35
CA ARG A 148 -3.62 3.63 16.03
C ARG A 148 -3.29 3.56 14.55
N VAL A 149 -4.30 3.78 13.70
CA VAL A 149 -4.13 3.77 12.25
C VAL A 149 -3.09 4.80 11.80
N LEU A 150 -3.18 6.04 12.29
CA LEU A 150 -2.23 7.09 11.94
C LEU A 150 -0.82 6.76 12.44
N THR A 151 -0.67 6.21 13.63
CA THR A 151 0.64 5.72 14.11
C THR A 151 1.22 4.67 13.17
N ASP A 152 0.45 3.65 12.80
CA ASP A 152 0.95 2.51 12.03
C ASP A 152 1.29 2.86 10.56
N ILE A 153 0.66 3.90 9.98
CA ILE A 153 0.89 4.33 8.59
C ILE A 153 1.74 5.60 8.46
N SER A 154 2.20 6.16 9.57
CA SER A 154 3.07 7.34 9.55
C SER A 154 4.48 6.96 9.07
N ILE A 155 5.10 7.86 8.31
CA ILE A 155 6.55 7.81 8.08
C ILE A 155 7.21 8.53 9.23
N HIS A 156 8.02 7.80 9.98
CA HIS A 156 8.92 8.37 10.96
C HIS A 156 10.24 8.71 10.27
N PRO A 157 10.60 9.99 10.09
CA PRO A 157 11.95 10.31 9.68
C PRO A 157 12.90 9.79 10.75
N ALA A 158 13.92 9.03 10.36
CA ALA A 158 14.97 8.62 11.28
C ALA A 158 15.61 9.87 11.87
N ILE A 159 15.27 10.22 13.11
CA ILE A 159 15.93 11.29 13.85
C ILE A 159 17.30 10.71 14.21
N ARG A 160 18.32 11.08 13.43
CA ARG A 160 19.71 10.76 13.77
C ARG A 160 20.06 11.53 15.06
N SER A 161 20.06 10.84 16.19
CA SER A 161 20.66 11.28 17.45
C SER A 161 22.18 11.18 17.39
#